data_AF-A0A7Y3ES89-F1
#
_entry.id   AF-A0A7Y3ES89-F1
#
_cell.length_a   1.000
_cell.length_b   1.000
_cell.length_c   1.000
_cell.angle_alpha   90.00
_cell.angle_beta   90.00
_cell.angle_gamma   90.00
#
_symmetry.space_group_name_H-M   'P 1'
#
loop_
_entity.id
_entity.type
_entity.pdbx_description
1 polymer ?
#
loop_
_entity_poly.entity_id
_entity_poly.type
_entity_poly.pdbx_seq_one_letter_code
_entity_poly.pdbx_strand_id
1 'polypeptide(L)'
;MIFTLRKVVALCIATTLSLTGLYSNNNISNFCFDGDIPEAQSASALSCITSPVLICPSAYFGCPTDLTHPDITGYATASPGDPSCPDPIVTYSDEVIMNTACTVKIHRKWHAEYPPGTGNPWLYSECIQIIENIDDLAPVISAMPSDVTVTGNVANCTVAVSWSEPLITDNCLISSTSSSHTSGFAFPEGVTTVVYTAI
;
A
#
# COMPACT_ATOMS: atom_id res chain seq x y z
N MET A 1 19.05 -9.13 -3.58
CA MET A 1 19.69 -9.03 -4.91
C MET A 1 20.62 -10.24 -5.08
N ILE A 2 20.34 -11.13 -6.03
CA ILE A 2 21.18 -12.29 -6.39
C ILE A 2 21.54 -12.08 -7.88
N PHE A 3 22.83 -12.02 -8.23
CA PHE A 3 23.23 -11.91 -9.64
C PHE A 3 23.56 -13.28 -10.23
N THR A 4 22.73 -13.75 -11.18
CA THR A 4 23.11 -14.56 -12.36
C THR A 4 21.99 -14.52 -13.44
N LEU A 5 22.30 -14.54 -14.75
CA LEU A 5 21.41 -14.21 -15.91
C LEU A 5 20.91 -15.41 -16.77
N ARG A 6 19.65 -15.28 -17.28
CA ARG A 6 18.87 -15.97 -18.38
C ARG A 6 18.32 -17.40 -18.11
N LYS A 7 17.04 -17.78 -18.34
CA LYS A 7 15.87 -17.23 -19.08
C LYS A 7 14.53 -17.82 -18.53
N VAL A 8 13.41 -17.12 -18.81
CA VAL A 8 12.01 -17.26 -18.34
C VAL A 8 11.09 -17.98 -19.33
N VAL A 9 10.04 -18.69 -18.89
CA VAL A 9 8.76 -18.88 -19.62
C VAL A 9 7.57 -18.97 -18.65
N ALA A 10 6.49 -18.23 -18.94
CA ALA A 10 5.18 -18.27 -18.28
C ALA A 10 4.11 -18.83 -19.24
N LEU A 11 2.99 -19.36 -18.72
CA LEU A 11 1.81 -19.67 -19.54
C LEU A 11 0.49 -19.51 -18.76
N CYS A 12 -0.47 -18.85 -19.42
CA CYS A 12 -1.88 -18.64 -19.08
C CYS A 12 -2.75 -19.74 -19.73
N ILE A 13 -4.03 -19.93 -19.36
CA ILE A 13 -5.16 -20.32 -20.26
C ILE A 13 -6.49 -20.17 -19.49
N ALA A 14 -7.53 -19.80 -20.25
CA ALA A 14 -8.89 -19.41 -19.86
C ALA A 14 -9.96 -20.53 -20.00
N THR A 15 -11.24 -20.14 -19.90
CA THR A 15 -12.52 -20.72 -20.43
C THR A 15 -13.37 -21.56 -19.44
N THR A 16 -14.72 -21.64 -19.44
CA THR A 16 -15.92 -20.97 -20.05
C THR A 16 -17.23 -21.58 -19.46
N LEU A 17 -18.39 -20.87 -19.61
CA LEU A 17 -19.81 -21.31 -19.82
C LEU A 17 -20.56 -22.10 -18.70
N SER A 18 -21.90 -22.07 -18.49
CA SER A 18 -23.08 -21.55 -19.24
C SER A 18 -24.40 -21.59 -18.42
N LEU A 19 -25.35 -20.68 -18.74
CA LEU A 19 -26.84 -20.76 -18.87
C LEU A 19 -27.70 -21.38 -17.72
N THR A 20 -28.96 -21.01 -17.41
CA THR A 20 -30.03 -20.12 -17.90
C THR A 20 -31.17 -20.11 -16.87
N GLY A 21 -32.06 -19.11 -16.89
CA GLY A 21 -33.43 -19.23 -16.35
C GLY A 21 -34.21 -17.90 -16.39
N LEU A 22 -35.40 -17.91 -16.99
CA LEU A 22 -36.24 -16.75 -17.36
C LEU A 22 -37.50 -16.59 -16.47
N TYR A 23 -38.14 -15.40 -16.61
CA TYR A 23 -39.53 -14.99 -16.30
C TYR A 23 -39.90 -14.78 -14.80
N SER A 24 -40.78 -13.87 -14.37
CA SER A 24 -41.74 -12.92 -14.97
C SER A 24 -42.14 -11.85 -13.92
N ASN A 25 -42.68 -10.72 -14.42
CA ASN A 25 -43.28 -9.56 -13.73
C ASN A 25 -44.31 -9.87 -12.62
N ASN A 26 -44.50 -8.93 -11.70
CA ASN A 26 -45.83 -8.37 -11.34
C ASN A 26 -45.70 -6.99 -10.69
N ASN A 27 -46.68 -6.14 -11.01
CA ASN A 27 -46.80 -4.72 -10.68
C ASN A 27 -48.13 -4.53 -9.98
N ILE A 28 -48.22 -4.13 -8.70
CA ILE A 28 -49.37 -3.34 -8.21
C ILE A 28 -49.08 -2.53 -6.92
N SER A 29 -49.39 -1.23 -7.05
CA SER A 29 -50.11 -0.32 -6.13
C SER A 29 -49.57 0.07 -4.73
N ASN A 30 -49.20 1.35 -4.66
CA ASN A 30 -49.86 2.41 -3.88
C ASN A 30 -49.95 2.27 -2.35
N PHE A 31 -49.20 3.13 -1.65
CA PHE A 31 -49.40 3.45 -0.23
C PHE A 31 -49.41 4.98 -0.08
N CYS A 32 -50.53 5.54 0.36
CA CYS A 32 -50.66 6.96 0.72
C CYS A 32 -50.12 7.18 2.13
N PHE A 33 -49.31 8.21 2.32
CA PHE A 33 -49.16 8.88 3.61
C PHE A 33 -49.61 10.33 3.42
N ASP A 34 -50.85 10.59 3.80
CA ASP A 34 -51.31 11.91 4.20
C ASP A 34 -51.17 11.96 5.72
N GLY A 35 -50.47 12.96 6.22
CA GLY A 35 -50.02 13.04 7.61
C GLY A 35 -49.35 14.39 7.83
N ASP A 36 -50.19 15.38 8.12
CA ASP A 36 -49.90 16.73 8.59
C ASP A 36 -48.52 16.87 9.27
N ILE A 37 -47.53 17.38 8.52
CA ILE A 37 -46.31 17.91 9.12
C ILE A 37 -46.57 19.39 9.41
N PRO A 38 -46.40 19.86 10.65
CA PRO A 38 -46.61 21.26 11.00
C PRO A 38 -45.72 22.15 10.13
N GLU A 39 -46.29 23.29 9.76
CA GLU A 39 -45.85 24.34 8.85
C GLU A 39 -44.57 25.08 9.30
N ALA A 40 -43.54 24.30 9.66
CA ALA A 40 -42.16 24.70 9.90
C ALA A 40 -41.18 24.00 8.92
N GLN A 41 -41.71 23.26 7.94
CA GLN A 41 -40.97 22.73 6.79
C GLN A 41 -41.28 23.50 5.48
N SER A 42 -41.73 24.75 5.56
CA SER A 42 -41.52 25.69 4.45
C SER A 42 -40.04 26.08 4.43
N ALA A 43 -39.21 25.17 3.93
CA ALA A 43 -37.78 25.37 3.76
C ALA A 43 -37.59 26.65 2.92
N SER A 44 -37.10 27.69 3.59
CA SER A 44 -36.49 28.84 2.93
C SER A 44 -35.30 28.32 2.11
N ALA A 45 -35.51 28.18 0.80
CA ALA A 45 -34.53 28.20 -0.28
C ALA A 45 -33.16 27.54 -0.02
N LEU A 46 -33.08 26.21 -0.11
CA LEU A 46 -31.83 25.52 -0.44
C LEU A 46 -32.04 24.76 -1.75
N SER A 47 -31.40 25.21 -2.82
CA SER A 47 -31.57 24.75 -4.20
C SER A 47 -30.78 23.49 -4.57
N CYS A 48 -30.15 22.84 -3.59
CA CYS A 48 -29.24 21.72 -3.82
C CYS A 48 -29.89 20.40 -3.46
N ILE A 49 -30.19 19.60 -4.48
CA ILE A 49 -30.84 18.28 -4.32
C ILE A 49 -29.93 17.12 -4.77
N THR A 50 -28.83 17.43 -5.46
CA THR A 50 -27.83 16.44 -5.90
C THR A 50 -26.59 16.49 -5.01
N SER A 51 -26.09 15.32 -4.59
CA SER A 51 -24.81 15.22 -3.85
C SER A 51 -23.65 15.83 -4.65
N PRO A 52 -22.62 16.39 -3.96
CA PRO A 52 -21.40 16.85 -4.62
C PRO A 52 -20.76 15.74 -5.47
N VAL A 53 -20.18 16.10 -6.61
CA VAL A 53 -19.36 15.16 -7.39
C VAL A 53 -17.95 15.17 -6.81
N LEU A 54 -17.53 14.08 -6.19
CA LEU A 54 -16.21 13.94 -5.58
C LEU A 54 -15.30 13.05 -6.45
N ILE A 55 -14.11 13.54 -6.75
CA ILE A 55 -13.06 12.80 -7.46
C ILE A 55 -11.88 12.62 -6.51
N CYS A 56 -11.63 11.37 -6.14
CA CYS A 56 -10.46 11.01 -5.35
C CYS A 56 -9.17 11.11 -6.16
N PRO A 57 -8.03 11.39 -5.51
CA PRO A 57 -6.73 11.13 -6.10
C PRO A 57 -6.59 9.63 -6.42
N SER A 58 -5.69 9.32 -7.34
CA SER A 58 -5.27 7.93 -7.56
C SER A 58 -4.62 7.36 -6.30
N ALA A 59 -4.52 6.03 -6.26
CA ALA A 59 -3.71 5.36 -5.26
C ALA A 59 -2.25 5.88 -5.31
N TYR A 60 -1.62 5.99 -4.14
CA TYR A 60 -0.22 6.36 -3.97
C TYR A 60 0.60 5.13 -3.59
N PHE A 61 1.69 4.89 -4.30
CA PHE A 61 2.64 3.82 -4.02
C PHE A 61 4.03 4.42 -3.86
N GLY A 62 4.64 4.26 -2.68
CA GLY A 62 5.90 4.90 -2.33
C GLY A 62 6.81 4.04 -1.47
N CYS A 63 7.91 4.65 -1.02
CA CYS A 63 8.89 4.03 -0.12
C CYS A 63 8.46 4.19 1.34
N PRO A 64 8.93 3.33 2.27
CA PRO A 64 8.53 3.37 3.69
C PRO A 64 8.70 4.73 4.38
N THR A 65 9.68 5.52 3.95
CA THR A 65 10.01 6.84 4.51
C THR A 65 9.28 8.00 3.84
N ASP A 66 8.51 7.74 2.79
CA ASP A 66 7.76 8.78 2.09
C ASP A 66 6.70 9.39 3.01
N LEU A 67 6.52 10.70 2.87
CA LEU A 67 5.46 11.41 3.58
C LEU A 67 4.10 11.02 3.02
N THR A 68 3.13 10.81 3.90
CA THR A 68 1.76 10.40 3.52
C THR A 68 0.80 11.58 3.41
N HIS A 69 1.29 12.82 3.58
CA HIS A 69 0.45 14.03 3.53
C HIS A 69 -0.22 14.20 2.16
N PRO A 70 -1.45 14.76 2.07
CA PRO A 70 -2.10 15.07 0.80
C PRO A 70 -1.29 15.95 -0.16
N ASP A 71 -0.36 16.78 0.34
CA ASP A 71 0.54 17.56 -0.53
C ASP A 71 1.43 16.68 -1.43
N ILE A 72 1.71 15.44 -0.98
CA ILE A 72 2.50 14.45 -1.72
C ILE A 72 1.60 13.45 -2.42
N THR A 73 0.58 12.98 -1.70
CA THR A 73 -0.30 11.88 -2.15
C THR A 73 -1.47 12.37 -3.02
N GLY A 74 -1.71 13.69 -3.08
CA GLY A 74 -2.79 14.33 -3.83
C GLY A 74 -4.00 14.71 -2.97
N TYR A 75 -4.74 15.71 -3.44
CA TYR A 75 -6.00 16.17 -2.84
C TYR A 75 -7.20 15.73 -3.68
N ALA A 76 -8.28 15.30 -3.03
CA ALA A 76 -9.55 15.13 -3.74
C ALA A 76 -10.10 16.48 -4.17
N THR A 77 -10.80 16.49 -5.31
CA THR A 77 -11.53 17.65 -5.80
C THR A 77 -13.01 17.37 -5.78
N ALA A 78 -13.81 18.36 -5.42
CA ALA A 78 -15.26 18.23 -5.49
C ALA A 78 -15.86 19.39 -6.28
N SER A 79 -16.90 19.10 -7.03
CA SER A 79 -17.73 20.09 -7.71
C SER A 79 -19.18 19.98 -7.25
N PRO A 80 -19.97 21.06 -7.32
CA PRO A 80 -21.39 20.99 -7.03
C PRO A 80 -22.10 19.96 -7.92
N GLY A 81 -23.09 19.27 -7.37
CA GLY A 81 -23.93 18.34 -8.14
C GLY A 81 -24.90 19.05 -9.07
N ASP A 82 -25.32 20.26 -8.70
CA ASP A 82 -26.20 21.12 -9.47
C ASP A 82 -25.53 22.49 -9.75
N PRO A 83 -25.75 23.13 -10.91
CA PRO A 83 -25.07 24.39 -11.29
C PRO A 83 -25.30 25.58 -10.36
N SER A 84 -26.37 25.58 -9.57
CA SER A 84 -26.75 26.66 -8.65
C SER A 84 -26.28 26.45 -7.21
N CYS A 85 -25.51 25.39 -6.97
CA CYS A 85 -25.03 25.04 -5.64
C CYS A 85 -23.67 25.66 -5.34
N PRO A 86 -23.40 26.02 -4.08
CA PRO A 86 -22.08 26.49 -3.69
C PRO A 86 -21.07 25.37 -3.82
N ASP A 87 -19.80 25.76 -3.88
CA ASP A 87 -18.70 24.79 -3.89
C ASP A 87 -18.72 23.95 -2.61
N PRO A 88 -18.63 22.62 -2.73
CA PRO A 88 -18.57 21.71 -1.59
C PRO A 88 -17.26 21.86 -0.82
N ILE A 89 -17.33 21.64 0.49
CA ILE A 89 -16.18 21.56 1.37
C ILE A 89 -15.66 20.13 1.35
N VAL A 90 -14.37 19.97 1.12
CA VAL A 90 -13.70 18.65 1.11
C VAL A 90 -12.89 18.49 2.39
N THR A 91 -13.08 17.37 3.07
CA THR A 91 -12.31 16.96 4.25
C THR A 91 -11.76 15.55 4.04
N TYR A 92 -10.78 15.16 4.85
CA TYR A 92 -10.26 13.80 4.84
C TYR A 92 -10.02 13.27 6.25
N SER A 93 -10.05 11.95 6.37
CA SER A 93 -9.61 11.23 7.55
C SER A 93 -8.83 9.98 7.13
N ASP A 94 -7.84 9.61 7.96
CA ASP A 94 -6.97 8.48 7.67
C ASP A 94 -7.31 7.30 8.56
N GLU A 95 -7.59 6.16 7.92
CA GLU A 95 -7.63 4.86 8.58
C GLU A 95 -6.29 4.15 8.35
N VAL A 96 -5.50 4.02 9.41
CA VAL A 96 -4.21 3.32 9.37
C VAL A 96 -4.46 1.81 9.46
N ILE A 97 -4.28 1.12 8.35
CA ILE A 97 -4.43 -0.33 8.25
C ILE A 97 -3.17 -1.03 8.77
N MET A 98 -2.00 -0.50 8.42
CA MET A 98 -0.71 -1.02 8.84
C MET A 98 0.27 0.12 9.00
N ASN A 99 1.06 0.08 10.08
CA ASN A 99 2.14 1.03 10.31
C ASN A 99 3.29 0.31 11.01
N THR A 100 4.16 -0.26 10.20
CA THR A 100 5.43 -0.83 10.62
C THR A 100 6.57 0.02 10.07
N ALA A 101 7.81 -0.26 10.47
CA ALA A 101 8.97 0.47 9.95
C ALA A 101 9.08 0.39 8.41
N CYS A 102 8.66 -0.73 7.79
CA CYS A 102 8.85 -1.00 6.35
C CYS A 102 7.56 -1.07 5.55
N THR A 103 6.42 -0.88 6.21
CA THR A 103 5.13 -0.92 5.54
C THR A 103 4.15 0.01 6.22
N VAL A 104 3.73 1.02 5.48
CA VAL A 104 2.63 1.90 5.86
C VAL A 104 1.50 1.67 4.86
N LYS A 105 0.31 1.31 5.35
CA LYS A 105 -0.91 1.19 4.54
C LYS A 105 -2.00 2.03 5.18
N ILE A 106 -2.52 2.98 4.42
CA ILE A 106 -3.57 3.89 4.85
C ILE A 106 -4.71 3.85 3.83
N HIS A 107 -5.93 3.73 4.33
CA HIS A 107 -7.13 4.08 3.58
C HIS A 107 -7.52 5.50 3.97
N ARG A 108 -7.26 6.45 3.08
CA ARG A 108 -7.69 7.85 3.28
C ARG A 108 -9.10 8.01 2.76
N LYS A 109 -10.01 8.31 3.67
CA LYS A 109 -11.40 8.60 3.35
C LYS A 109 -11.54 10.08 3.05
N TRP A 110 -11.95 10.41 1.84
CA TRP A 110 -12.32 11.76 1.43
C TRP A 110 -13.83 11.92 1.57
N HIS A 111 -14.24 13.06 2.12
CA HIS A 111 -15.65 13.39 2.37
C HIS A 111 -15.94 14.79 1.82
N ALA A 112 -16.98 14.91 1.00
CA ALA A 112 -17.44 16.18 0.45
C ALA A 112 -18.89 16.45 0.85
N GLU A 113 -19.12 17.61 1.46
CA GLU A 113 -20.43 18.10 1.88
C GLU A 113 -20.61 19.58 1.50
N TYR A 114 -21.85 20.04 1.40
CA TYR A 114 -22.10 21.47 1.19
C TYR A 114 -21.88 22.28 2.48
N PRO A 115 -21.48 23.56 2.38
CA PRO A 115 -21.36 24.43 3.54
C PRO A 115 -22.63 24.44 4.41
N PRO A 116 -22.52 24.49 5.75
CA PRO A 116 -23.66 24.47 6.64
C PRO A 116 -24.70 25.55 6.27
N GLY A 117 -25.96 25.13 6.14
CA GLY A 117 -27.07 26.02 5.79
C GLY A 117 -27.19 26.37 4.30
N THR A 118 -26.44 25.71 3.40
CA THR A 118 -26.50 25.97 1.94
C THR A 118 -26.94 24.79 1.09
N GLY A 119 -26.86 23.57 1.62
CA GLY A 119 -27.36 22.35 1.00
C GLY A 119 -28.02 21.44 2.02
N ASN A 120 -28.78 20.47 1.54
CA ASN A 120 -29.36 19.44 2.40
C ASN A 120 -28.20 18.68 3.10
N PRO A 121 -28.17 18.59 4.46
CA PRO A 121 -27.06 17.97 5.19
C PRO A 121 -26.87 16.47 4.92
N TRP A 122 -27.85 15.79 4.34
CA TRP A 122 -27.77 14.38 3.95
C TRP A 122 -27.16 14.18 2.55
N LEU A 123 -26.85 15.26 1.82
CA LEU A 123 -26.18 15.22 0.53
C LEU A 123 -24.67 15.30 0.72
N TYR A 124 -24.02 14.15 0.67
CA TYR A 124 -22.57 14.02 0.71
C TYR A 124 -22.10 12.99 -0.30
N SER A 125 -20.81 13.04 -0.60
CA SER A 125 -20.10 12.03 -1.38
C SER A 125 -18.83 11.63 -0.67
N GLU A 126 -18.47 10.36 -0.79
CA GLU A 126 -17.27 9.80 -0.19
C GLU A 126 -16.52 8.94 -1.20
N CYS A 127 -15.20 8.94 -1.07
CA CYS A 127 -14.36 8.02 -1.81
C CYS A 127 -13.11 7.69 -0.98
N ILE A 128 -12.43 6.61 -1.35
CA ILE A 128 -11.24 6.13 -0.65
C ILE A 128 -10.04 6.23 -1.58
N GLN A 129 -8.98 6.85 -1.07
CA GLN A 129 -7.65 6.79 -1.65
C GLN A 129 -6.82 5.74 -0.89
N ILE A 130 -6.16 4.86 -1.64
CA ILE A 130 -5.25 3.86 -1.10
C ILE A 130 -3.84 4.44 -1.10
N ILE A 131 -3.15 4.40 0.04
CA ILE A 131 -1.76 4.84 0.20
C ILE A 131 -0.97 3.65 0.72
N GLU A 132 -0.01 3.16 -0.06
CA GLU A 132 0.88 2.06 0.32
C GLU A 132 2.34 2.47 0.16
N ASN A 133 3.04 2.56 1.28
CA ASN A 133 4.48 2.74 1.31
C ASN A 133 5.10 1.41 1.72
N ILE A 134 5.76 0.73 0.79
CA ILE A 134 6.27 -0.63 0.99
C ILE A 134 7.74 -0.63 0.62
N ASP A 135 8.56 -1.30 1.43
CA ASP A 135 9.94 -1.55 1.08
C ASP A 135 10.05 -2.61 -0.01
N ASP A 136 10.65 -2.25 -1.13
CA ASP A 136 10.90 -3.14 -2.27
C ASP A 136 12.39 -3.26 -2.60
N LEU A 137 13.25 -2.64 -1.79
CA LEU A 137 14.69 -2.69 -1.94
C LEU A 137 15.25 -3.87 -1.14
N ALA A 138 16.23 -4.55 -1.73
CA ALA A 138 16.91 -5.64 -1.05
C ALA A 138 18.08 -5.09 -0.22
N PRO A 139 18.40 -5.73 0.93
CA PRO A 139 19.57 -5.35 1.72
C PRO A 139 20.86 -5.37 0.90
N VAL A 140 21.74 -4.42 1.21
CA VAL A 140 23.06 -4.29 0.60
C VAL A 140 24.10 -4.90 1.54
N ILE A 141 24.85 -5.87 1.01
CA ILE A 141 26.05 -6.42 1.66
C ILE A 141 27.27 -5.73 1.04
N SER A 142 28.05 -5.06 1.88
CA SER A 142 29.24 -4.29 1.50
C SER A 142 30.43 -4.66 2.39
N ALA A 143 31.61 -4.12 2.09
CA ALA A 143 32.85 -4.44 2.82
C ALA A 143 33.12 -5.96 2.91
N MET A 144 32.82 -6.69 1.84
CA MET A 144 33.12 -8.13 1.77
C MET A 144 34.62 -8.37 2.00
N PRO A 145 35.00 -9.31 2.87
CA PRO A 145 36.40 -9.64 3.10
C PRO A 145 37.04 -10.12 1.80
N SER A 146 38.31 -9.74 1.59
CA SER A 146 39.12 -10.31 0.51
C SER A 146 39.44 -11.78 0.78
N ASP A 147 39.80 -12.52 -0.27
CA ASP A 147 40.24 -13.90 -0.14
C ASP A 147 41.39 -14.02 0.87
N VAL A 148 41.26 -14.96 1.82
CA VAL A 148 42.25 -15.23 2.85
C VAL A 148 42.97 -16.53 2.52
N THR A 149 44.31 -16.48 2.44
CA THR A 149 45.16 -17.66 2.27
C THR A 149 45.96 -17.89 3.54
N VAL A 150 45.88 -19.09 4.09
CA VAL A 150 46.62 -19.51 5.29
C VAL A 150 47.34 -20.83 5.03
N THR A 151 48.47 -21.03 5.69
CA THR A 151 49.25 -22.27 5.57
C THR A 151 48.93 -23.20 6.74
N GLY A 152 48.55 -24.44 6.42
CA GLY A 152 48.19 -25.51 7.37
C GLY A 152 49.30 -25.87 8.37
N ASN A 153 48.94 -26.30 9.59
CA ASN A 153 49.89 -26.95 10.50
C ASN A 153 49.94 -28.47 10.26
N VAL A 154 51.10 -29.08 10.56
CA VAL A 154 51.45 -30.45 10.17
C VAL A 154 50.67 -31.55 10.91
N ALA A 155 49.95 -31.19 11.99
CA ALA A 155 49.33 -32.20 12.86
C ALA A 155 47.98 -32.68 12.32
N ASN A 156 47.16 -31.80 11.74
CA ASN A 156 45.76 -32.12 11.37
C ASN A 156 45.30 -31.53 10.01
N CYS A 157 46.14 -30.81 9.27
CA CYS A 157 45.79 -30.11 8.02
C CYS A 157 44.53 -29.21 8.11
N THR A 158 44.20 -28.73 9.31
CA THR A 158 43.12 -27.77 9.55
C THR A 158 43.68 -26.50 10.18
N VAL A 159 43.16 -25.35 9.75
CA VAL A 159 43.54 -24.04 10.30
C VAL A 159 42.30 -23.18 10.53
N ALA A 160 42.25 -22.53 11.69
CA ALA A 160 41.26 -21.51 11.99
C ALA A 160 41.55 -20.24 11.17
N VAL A 161 40.57 -19.78 10.41
CA VAL A 161 40.69 -18.60 9.56
C VAL A 161 39.77 -17.51 10.09
N SER A 162 40.32 -16.32 10.36
CA SER A 162 39.55 -15.14 10.77
C SER A 162 39.56 -14.09 9.67
N TRP A 163 38.41 -13.45 9.49
CA TRP A 163 38.21 -12.32 8.57
C TRP A 163 37.32 -11.25 9.22
N SER A 164 37.27 -10.06 8.61
CA SER A 164 36.33 -9.01 8.98
C SER A 164 34.93 -9.33 8.45
N GLU A 165 33.93 -9.30 9.32
CA GLU A 165 32.54 -9.49 8.92
C GLU A 165 32.09 -8.37 7.95
N PRO A 166 31.29 -8.69 6.92
CA PRO A 166 30.79 -7.70 5.99
C PRO A 166 29.79 -6.74 6.65
N LEU A 167 29.64 -5.54 6.07
CA LEU A 167 28.64 -4.57 6.50
C LEU A 167 27.33 -4.82 5.75
N ILE A 168 26.26 -5.11 6.49
CA ILE A 168 24.93 -5.30 5.94
C ILE A 168 24.07 -4.09 6.31
N THR A 169 23.51 -3.41 5.32
CA THR A 169 22.66 -2.23 5.49
C THR A 169 21.41 -2.33 4.65
N ASP A 170 20.34 -1.71 5.10
CA ASP A 170 19.09 -1.61 4.38
C ASP A 170 18.46 -0.22 4.62
N ASN A 171 17.64 0.28 3.69
CA ASN A 171 16.94 1.57 3.82
C ASN A 171 15.74 1.49 4.76
N CYS A 172 15.33 0.29 5.15
CA CYS A 172 14.35 0.07 6.18
C CYS A 172 14.86 -0.84 7.30
N LEU A 173 14.78 -2.16 7.09
CA LEU A 173 15.05 -3.16 8.13
C LEU A 173 15.55 -4.44 7.49
N ILE A 174 16.63 -4.95 8.07
CA ILE A 174 17.13 -6.29 7.74
C ILE A 174 16.30 -7.29 8.54
N SER A 175 15.50 -8.10 7.84
CA SER A 175 14.67 -9.16 8.41
C SER A 175 15.51 -10.30 8.98
N SER A 176 16.54 -10.74 8.24
CA SER A 176 17.46 -11.77 8.70
C SER A 176 18.81 -11.70 8.00
N THR A 177 19.84 -12.19 8.70
CA THR A 177 21.19 -12.37 8.14
C THR A 177 21.69 -13.76 8.45
N SER A 178 22.33 -14.41 7.50
CA SER A 178 22.99 -15.69 7.71
C SER A 178 24.34 -15.75 6.99
N SER A 179 25.22 -16.61 7.50
CA SER A 179 26.48 -16.96 6.86
C SER A 179 26.64 -18.47 6.87
N SER A 180 27.23 -19.00 5.80
CA SER A 180 27.64 -20.41 5.73
C SER A 180 28.70 -20.79 6.77
N HIS A 181 29.55 -19.83 7.18
CA HIS A 181 30.63 -20.03 8.15
C HIS A 181 30.86 -18.75 8.97
N THR A 182 31.28 -18.91 10.21
CA THR A 182 31.62 -17.79 11.10
C THR A 182 33.11 -17.51 11.07
N SER A 183 33.52 -16.24 11.18
CA SER A 183 34.93 -15.89 11.34
C SER A 183 35.56 -16.65 12.52
N GLY A 184 36.75 -17.22 12.31
CA GLY A 184 37.44 -18.09 13.26
C GLY A 184 37.16 -19.60 13.09
N PHE A 185 36.33 -19.99 12.12
CA PHE A 185 36.07 -21.41 11.83
C PHE A 185 37.33 -22.12 11.29
N ALA A 186 37.47 -23.41 11.63
CA ALA A 186 38.59 -24.24 11.18
C ALA A 186 38.26 -24.94 9.86
N PHE A 187 39.03 -24.63 8.81
CA PHE A 187 38.85 -25.22 7.48
C PHE A 187 39.90 -26.31 7.22
N PRO A 188 39.52 -27.41 6.55
CA PRO A 188 40.49 -28.36 6.01
C PRO A 188 41.25 -27.77 4.82
N GLU A 189 42.28 -28.46 4.37
CA GLU A 189 42.97 -28.13 3.13
C GLU A 189 41.99 -28.06 1.94
N GLY A 190 42.09 -26.98 1.18
CA GLY A 190 41.25 -26.74 0.00
C GLY A 190 40.76 -25.29 -0.08
N VAL A 191 39.89 -25.05 -1.05
CA VAL A 191 39.21 -23.76 -1.22
C VAL A 191 37.80 -23.90 -0.67
N THR A 192 37.44 -23.06 0.32
CA THR A 192 36.07 -22.99 0.85
C THR A 192 35.47 -21.62 0.54
N THR A 193 34.30 -21.61 -0.09
CA THR A 193 33.54 -20.37 -0.34
C THR A 193 32.62 -20.08 0.84
N VAL A 194 32.78 -18.90 1.45
CA VAL A 194 31.87 -18.40 2.49
C VAL A 194 30.77 -17.56 1.83
N VAL A 195 29.53 -17.98 2.00
CA VAL A 195 28.33 -17.28 1.49
C VAL A 195 27.64 -16.53 2.62
N TYR A 196 27.35 -15.26 2.40
CA TYR A 196 26.49 -14.43 3.26
C TYR A 196 25.15 -14.19 2.57
N THR A 197 24.06 -14.23 3.33
CA THR A 197 22.70 -13.93 2.86
C THR A 197 22.06 -12.92 3.80
N ALA A 198 21.37 -11.93 3.24
CA ALA A 198 20.55 -10.97 3.97
C ALA A 198 19.18 -10.88 3.29
N ILE A 199 18.13 -10.79 4.11
CA ILE A 199 16.72 -10.64 3.72
C ILE A 199 16.16 -9.47 4.51
#